data_AF-A0A397D9M9-F1
#
_entry.id   AF-A0A397D9M9-F1
#
_cell.length_a   1.000
_cell.length_b   1.000
_cell.length_c   1.000
_cell.angle_alpha   90.00
_cell.angle_beta   90.00
_cell.angle_gamma   90.00
#
_symmetry.space_group_name_H-M   'P 1'
#
loop_
_entity.id
_entity.type
_entity.pdbx_description
1 polymer ?
#
loop_
_entity_poly.entity_id
_entity_poly.type
_entity_poly.pdbx_seq_one_letter_code
_entity_poly.pdbx_strand_id
1 'polypeptide(L)'
;MNATTVSPKATIQGSFRSKSTLRTYQTYQNQFAKFCKDVLAIDPAGATPGACTDFFHHLYSLGKTARTVDSAKTTLVAYFQALKVDPDPTRDVESKQYVVGLQKFNKKNNIDDE
;
A
#
# COMPACT_ATOMS: atom_id res chain seq x y z
N MET A 1 -13.85 33.10 21.77
CA MET A 1 -13.12 32.35 20.71
C MET A 1 -12.60 31.07 21.36
N ASN A 2 -13.23 29.91 21.11
CA ASN A 2 -12.75 28.65 21.67
C ASN A 2 -11.60 28.15 20.81
N ALA A 3 -10.38 28.20 21.35
CA ALA A 3 -9.23 27.52 20.76
C ALA A 3 -9.48 26.02 20.86
N THR A 4 -9.75 25.36 19.73
CA THR A 4 -9.80 23.90 19.65
C THR A 4 -8.43 23.37 20.05
N THR A 5 -8.33 22.80 21.24
CA THR A 5 -7.10 22.21 21.75
C THR A 5 -6.77 20.97 20.91
N VAL A 6 -5.72 21.08 20.10
CA VAL A 6 -5.19 19.95 19.31
C VAL A 6 -4.69 18.88 20.29
N SER A 7 -5.02 17.61 20.02
CA SER A 7 -4.59 16.49 20.86
C SER A 7 -3.05 16.41 20.97
N PRO A 8 -2.49 15.93 22.11
CA PRO A 8 -1.05 15.80 22.28
C PRO A 8 -0.41 14.90 21.21
N LYS A 9 0.81 15.25 20.78
CA LYS A 9 1.58 14.50 19.77
C LYS A 9 1.68 13.00 20.08
N ALA A 10 1.91 12.65 21.36
CA ALA A 10 1.98 11.25 21.80
C ALA A 10 0.65 10.50 21.61
N THR A 11 -0.49 11.17 21.83
CA THR A 11 -1.82 10.59 21.60
C THR A 11 -2.08 10.33 20.13
N ILE A 12 -1.67 11.26 19.26
CA ILE A 12 -1.75 11.10 17.80
C ILE A 12 -0.83 9.96 17.34
N GLN A 13 0.40 9.87 17.85
CA GLN A 13 1.30 8.76 17.52
C GLN A 13 0.80 7.42 18.09
N GLY A 14 0.11 7.44 19.23
CA GLY A 14 -0.52 6.26 19.82
C GLY A 14 -1.65 5.69 18.97
N SER A 15 -2.38 6.53 18.23
CA SER A 15 -3.45 6.07 17.33
C SER A 15 -2.92 5.25 16.15
N PHE A 16 -1.67 5.46 15.74
CA PHE A 16 -1.00 4.61 14.75
C PHE A 16 -0.86 3.16 15.22
N ARG A 17 -0.68 2.94 16.53
CA ARG A 17 -0.66 1.60 17.15
C ARG A 17 -2.06 1.03 17.38
N SER A 18 -3.11 1.74 16.99
CA SER A 18 -4.47 1.24 17.17
C SER A 18 -4.67 -0.04 16.33
N LYS A 19 -5.49 -0.95 16.85
CA LYS A 19 -5.83 -2.22 16.19
C LYS A 19 -6.43 -2.01 14.79
N SER A 20 -6.98 -0.83 14.51
CA SER A 20 -7.59 -0.49 13.21
C SER A 20 -6.55 -0.39 12.09
N THR A 21 -5.46 0.35 12.31
CA THR A 21 -4.33 0.46 11.38
C THR A 21 -3.69 -0.90 11.11
N LEU A 22 -3.49 -1.70 12.16
CA LEU A 22 -2.93 -3.04 12.04
C LEU A 22 -3.80 -3.97 11.17
N ARG A 23 -5.13 -3.91 11.34
CA ARG A 23 -6.08 -4.70 10.53
C ARG A 23 -6.03 -4.32 9.05
N THR A 24 -5.93 -3.02 8.73
CA THR A 24 -5.79 -2.56 7.34
C THR A 24 -4.48 -3.07 6.73
N TYR A 25 -3.37 -3.01 7.47
CA TYR A 25 -2.08 -3.55 7.02
C TYR A 25 -2.18 -5.05 6.71
N GLN A 26 -2.68 -5.84 7.65
CA GLN A 26 -2.87 -7.28 7.46
C GLN A 26 -3.78 -7.60 6.27
N THR A 27 -4.79 -6.76 6.01
CA THR A 27 -5.72 -6.98 4.90
C THR A 27 -5.00 -6.95 3.55
N TYR A 28 -4.23 -5.90 3.26
CA TYR A 28 -3.53 -5.80 1.98
C TYR A 28 -2.36 -6.78 1.86
N GLN A 29 -1.69 -7.10 2.97
CA GLN A 29 -0.65 -8.14 2.99
C GLN A 29 -1.22 -9.53 2.67
N ASN A 30 -2.38 -9.88 3.24
CA ASN A 30 -3.06 -11.14 2.95
C ASN A 30 -3.59 -11.18 1.51
N GLN A 31 -4.13 -10.07 1.01
CA GLN A 31 -4.56 -9.96 -0.39
C GLN A 31 -3.39 -10.14 -1.36
N PHE A 32 -2.24 -9.53 -1.08
CA PHE A 32 -1.03 -9.70 -1.87
C PHE A 32 -0.56 -11.17 -1.85
N ALA A 33 -0.45 -11.78 -0.68
CA ALA A 33 -0.04 -13.17 -0.56
C ALA A 33 -0.98 -14.12 -1.32
N LYS A 34 -2.28 -13.83 -1.31
CA LYS A 34 -3.28 -14.57 -2.09
C LYS A 34 -3.11 -14.32 -3.59
N PHE A 35 -2.92 -13.07 -4.02
CA PHE A 35 -2.70 -12.71 -5.42
C PHE A 35 -1.45 -13.40 -6.00
N CYS A 36 -0.35 -13.41 -5.27
CA CYS A 36 0.87 -14.12 -5.69
C CYS A 36 0.62 -15.62 -5.92
N LYS A 37 -0.14 -16.28 -5.04
CA LYS A 37 -0.43 -17.71 -5.14
C LYS A 37 -1.44 -18.03 -6.24
N ASP A 38 -2.55 -17.30 -6.26
CA ASP A 38 -3.73 -17.64 -7.06
C ASP A 38 -3.63 -17.08 -8.49
N VAL A 39 -2.94 -15.95 -8.69
CA VAL A 39 -2.87 -15.25 -9.99
C VAL A 39 -1.48 -15.40 -10.62
N LEU A 40 -0.42 -15.14 -9.86
CA LEU A 40 0.94 -15.18 -10.40
C LEU A 40 1.60 -16.56 -10.28
N ALA A 41 1.05 -17.47 -9.49
CA ALA A 41 1.63 -18.77 -9.16
C ALA A 41 3.08 -18.69 -8.65
N ILE A 42 3.41 -17.66 -7.86
CA ILE A 42 4.72 -17.44 -7.25
C ILE A 42 4.64 -17.46 -5.71
N ASP A 43 5.79 -17.70 -5.07
CA ASP A 43 5.94 -17.43 -3.64
C ASP A 43 5.91 -15.91 -3.39
N PRO A 44 5.02 -15.41 -2.51
CA PRO A 44 5.03 -14.00 -2.10
C PRO A 44 6.39 -13.48 -1.63
N ALA A 45 7.23 -14.32 -1.01
CA ALA A 45 8.57 -13.92 -0.56
C ALA A 45 9.56 -13.71 -1.72
N GLY A 46 9.32 -14.36 -2.87
CA GLY A 46 10.11 -14.21 -4.10
C GLY A 46 9.54 -13.22 -5.09
N ALA A 47 8.58 -12.39 -4.67
CA ALA A 47 7.94 -11.42 -5.55
C ALA A 47 8.94 -10.36 -6.05
N THR A 48 8.85 -10.04 -7.34
CA THR A 48 9.64 -9.02 -8.00
C THR A 48 8.96 -7.64 -7.93
N PRO A 49 9.64 -6.54 -8.31
CA PRO A 49 8.98 -5.25 -8.51
C PRO A 49 7.79 -5.33 -9.47
N GLY A 50 7.91 -6.10 -10.56
CA GLY A 50 6.82 -6.38 -11.49
C GLY A 50 5.61 -7.06 -10.83
N ALA A 51 5.84 -8.08 -9.98
CA ALA A 51 4.75 -8.71 -9.23
C ALA A 51 4.05 -7.72 -8.26
N CYS A 52 4.79 -6.76 -7.70
CA CYS A 52 4.23 -5.71 -6.87
C CYS A 52 3.37 -4.73 -7.70
N THR A 53 3.84 -4.30 -8.87
CA THR A 53 3.09 -3.41 -9.76
C THR A 53 1.86 -4.09 -10.35
N ASP A 54 1.93 -5.39 -10.68
CA ASP A 54 0.78 -6.20 -11.08
C ASP A 54 -0.30 -6.24 -9.99
N PHE A 55 0.10 -6.41 -8.73
CA PHE A 55 -0.84 -6.35 -7.61
C PHE A 55 -1.45 -4.95 -7.45
N PHE A 56 -0.65 -3.88 -7.59
CA PHE A 56 -1.16 -2.51 -7.54
C PHE A 56 -2.16 -2.25 -8.68
N HIS A 57 -1.89 -2.79 -9.87
CA HIS A 57 -2.79 -2.72 -11.00
C HIS A 57 -4.09 -3.50 -10.74
N HIS A 58 -3.98 -4.69 -10.15
CA HIS A 58 -5.14 -5.47 -9.74
C HIS A 58 -6.03 -4.73 -8.72
N LEU A 59 -5.44 -4.09 -7.71
CA LEU A 59 -6.22 -3.27 -6.77
C LEU A 59 -6.94 -2.13 -7.48
N TYR A 60 -6.26 -1.45 -8.40
CA TYR A 60 -6.86 -0.36 -9.17
C TYR A 60 -8.00 -0.85 -10.08
N SER A 61 -7.85 -2.01 -10.74
CA SER A 61 -8.91 -2.59 -11.58
C SER A 61 -10.13 -3.06 -10.79
N LEU A 62 -9.97 -3.35 -9.49
CA LEU A 62 -11.06 -3.57 -8.54
C LEU A 62 -11.72 -2.26 -8.05
N GLY A 63 -11.37 -1.11 -8.63
CA GLY A 63 -11.94 0.20 -8.29
C GLY A 63 -11.35 0.84 -7.02
N LYS A 64 -10.17 0.42 -6.57
CA LYS A 64 -9.48 1.10 -5.46
C LYS A 64 -8.86 2.41 -5.92
N THR A 65 -8.99 3.46 -5.11
CA THR A 65 -8.41 4.79 -5.39
C THR A 65 -6.88 4.74 -5.41
N ALA A 66 -6.23 5.70 -6.07
CA ALA A 66 -4.77 5.77 -6.10
C ALA A 66 -4.17 5.91 -4.68
N ARG A 67 -4.87 6.63 -3.79
CA ARG A 67 -4.53 6.72 -2.36
C ARG A 67 -4.57 5.36 -1.66
N THR A 68 -5.55 4.53 -1.99
CA THR A 68 -5.66 3.18 -1.43
C THR A 68 -4.53 2.28 -1.93
N VAL A 69 -4.16 2.39 -3.21
CA VAL A 69 -3.02 1.67 -3.79
C VAL A 69 -1.70 2.08 -3.13
N ASP A 70 -1.48 3.38 -2.91
CA ASP A 70 -0.29 3.88 -2.19
C ASP A 70 -0.24 3.38 -0.74
N SER A 71 -1.41 3.32 -0.08
CA SER A 71 -1.54 2.72 1.25
C SER A 71 -1.15 1.24 1.20
N ALA A 72 -1.66 0.46 0.24
CA ALA A 72 -1.32 -0.94 0.07
C ALA A 72 0.19 -1.15 -0.15
N LYS A 73 0.82 -0.34 -1.00
CA LYS A 73 2.29 -0.34 -1.16
C LYS A 73 3.02 -0.13 0.17
N THR A 74 2.57 0.83 0.98
CA THR A 74 3.16 1.07 2.31
C THR A 74 3.03 -0.16 3.22
N THR A 75 1.92 -0.91 3.13
CA THR A 75 1.76 -2.17 3.87
C THR A 75 2.70 -3.26 3.38
N LEU A 76 3.03 -3.29 2.08
CA LEU A 76 3.93 -4.28 1.51
C LEU A 76 5.40 -4.00 1.87
N VAL A 77 5.81 -2.73 2.03
CA VAL A 77 7.13 -2.41 2.59
C VAL A 77 7.29 -3.08 3.97
N ALA A 78 6.27 -2.97 4.83
CA ALA A 78 6.29 -3.61 6.15
C ALA A 78 6.25 -5.16 6.05
N TYR A 79 5.61 -5.71 5.02
CA TYR A 79 5.55 -7.15 4.75
C TYR A 79 6.93 -7.70 4.40
N PHE A 80 7.60 -7.11 3.40
CA PHE A 80 8.93 -7.54 2.97
C PHE A 80 9.98 -7.31 4.06
N GLN A 81 9.85 -6.22 4.83
CA GLN A 81 10.67 -6.00 6.01
C GLN A 81 10.51 -7.13 7.05
N ALA A 82 9.28 -7.58 7.33
CA ALA A 82 9.03 -8.68 8.25
C ALA A 82 9.58 -10.01 7.74
N LEU A 83 9.58 -10.22 6.42
CA LEU A 83 10.18 -11.38 5.75
C LEU A 83 11.71 -11.28 5.58
N LYS A 84 12.31 -10.14 5.93
CA LYS A 84 13.75 -9.85 5.75
C LYS A 84 14.19 -9.95 4.28
N VAL A 85 13.31 -9.59 3.35
CA VAL A 85 13.63 -9.53 1.92
C VAL A 85 14.42 -8.24 1.64
N ASP A 86 15.62 -8.39 1.08
CA ASP A 86 16.50 -7.29 0.68
C ASP A 86 17.16 -7.64 -0.68
N PRO A 87 17.07 -6.78 -1.71
CA PRO A 87 16.34 -5.50 -1.72
C PRO A 87 14.81 -5.68 -1.68
N ASP A 88 14.12 -4.76 -0.97
CA ASP A 88 12.65 -4.73 -0.93
C ASP A 88 12.07 -4.35 -2.30
N PRO A 89 11.32 -5.24 -2.98
CA PRO A 89 10.81 -5.01 -4.32
C PRO A 89 9.81 -3.85 -4.40
N THR A 90 9.16 -3.49 -3.29
CA THR A 90 8.19 -2.37 -3.23
C THR A 90 8.87 -1.02 -3.13
N ARG A 91 10.14 -0.99 -2.72
CA ARG A 91 11.00 0.20 -2.67
C ARG A 91 11.75 0.44 -3.97
N ASP A 92 11.68 -0.50 -4.91
CA ASP A 92 12.25 -0.35 -6.24
C ASP A 92 11.68 0.87 -6.98
N VAL A 93 12.45 1.38 -7.95
CA VAL A 93 12.07 2.52 -8.78
C VAL A 93 10.78 2.23 -9.55
N GLU A 94 10.60 1.02 -10.08
CA GLU A 94 9.42 0.61 -10.83
C GLU A 94 8.15 0.72 -9.97
N SER A 95 8.18 0.10 -8.78
CA SER A 95 7.09 0.15 -7.79
C SER A 95 6.74 1.58 -7.37
N LYS A 96 7.74 2.48 -7.29
CA LYS A 96 7.52 3.90 -7.02
C LYS A 96 6.89 4.63 -8.21
N GLN A 97 7.42 4.42 -9.40
CA GLN A 97 6.96 5.07 -10.62
C GLN A 97 5.54 4.69 -10.96
N TYR A 98 5.12 3.45 -10.70
CA TYR A 98 3.74 3.00 -10.94
C TYR A 98 2.73 3.83 -10.14
N VAL A 99 2.91 3.95 -8.82
CA VAL A 99 1.96 4.70 -7.95
C VAL A 99 1.93 6.19 -8.31
N VAL A 100 3.09 6.80 -8.58
CA VAL A 100 3.17 8.20 -9.03
C VAL A 100 2.51 8.37 -10.39
N GLY A 101 2.70 7.41 -11.30
CA GLY A 101 2.06 7.38 -12.61
C GLY A 101 0.54 7.31 -12.50
N LEU A 102 0.03 6.46 -11.60
CA LEU A 102 -1.39 6.31 -11.32
C LEU A 102 -2.02 7.62 -10.83
N GLN A 103 -1.39 8.30 -9.87
CA GLN A 103 -1.86 9.60 -9.37
C GLN A 103 -1.90 10.67 -10.47
N LYS A 104 -0.87 10.71 -11.33
CA LYS A 104 -0.83 11.62 -12.49
C LYS A 104 -1.93 11.28 -13.50
N PHE A 105 -2.19 10.00 -13.73
CA PHE A 105 -3.25 9.52 -14.61
C PHE A 105 -4.63 9.93 -14.09
N ASN A 106 -4.94 9.69 -12.81
CA ASN A 106 -6.22 10.07 -12.20
C ASN A 106 -6.46 11.57 -12.31
N LYS A 107 -5.45 12.38 -11.96
CA LYS A 107 -5.51 13.85 -12.07
C LYS A 107 -5.79 14.32 -13.50
N LYS A 108 -5.18 13.69 -14.52
CA LYS A 108 -5.39 14.05 -15.92
C LYS A 108 -6.81 13.71 -16.40
N ASN A 109 -7.41 12.65 -15.85
CA ASN A 109 -8.70 12.14 -16.28
C ASN A 109 -9.87 12.58 -15.38
N ASN A 110 -9.63 13.47 -14.41
CA ASN A 110 -10.64 13.91 -13.42
C ASN A 110 -11.29 12.73 -12.68
N ILE A 111 -10.50 11.69 -12.40
CA ILE A 111 -10.94 10.57 -11.55
C ILE A 111 -10.74 11.01 -10.10
N ASP A 112 -11.81 10.97 -9.32
CA ASP A 112 -11.77 11.33 -7.90
C ASP A 112 -10.91 10.33 -7.12
N ASP A 113 -10.10 10.87 -6.21
CA ASP A 113 -9.22 10.10 -5.33
C ASP A 113 -9.80 9.97 -3.90
N GLU A 114 -11.00 10.52 -3.65
CA GLU A 114 -11.70 10.57 -2.35
C GLU A 114 -12.55 9.33 -2.02
#